data_AF-A0A7W0SZB2-F1
#
_entry.id   AF-A0A7W0SZB2-F1
#
_cell.length_a   1.000
_cell.length_b   1.000
_cell.length_c   1.000
_cell.angle_alpha   90.00
_cell.angle_beta   90.00
_cell.angle_gamma   90.00
#
_symmetry.space_group_name_H-M   'P 1'
#
loop_
_entity.id
_entity.type
_entity.pdbx_description
1 polymer ?
#
loop_
_entity_poly.entity_id
_entity_poly.type
_entity_poly.pdbx_seq_one_letter_code
_entity_poly.pdbx_strand_id
1 'polypeptide(L)'
;MTDSGTEVSPGGIVPRVEHVQAMIRIAGGTYRMGNHVGDGYEADGETPVHPVQVNSFEMSTGTVTNALFGEFVAATGYCTEAERYGWSFV
;
A
#
# COMPACT_ATOMS: atom_id res chain seq x y z
N MET A 1 -23.51 39.55 -33.13
CA MET A 1 -24.38 38.36 -33.09
C MET A 1 -23.84 37.36 -34.11
N THR A 2 -22.78 36.64 -33.73
CA THR A 2 -22.34 35.35 -34.29
C THR A 2 -21.47 34.74 -33.20
N ASP A 3 -22.05 33.74 -32.55
CA ASP A 3 -21.47 32.92 -31.49
C ASP A 3 -20.53 31.90 -32.15
N SER A 4 -19.22 32.00 -31.88
CA SER A 4 -18.24 31.00 -32.30
C SER A 4 -17.86 30.17 -31.08
N GLY A 5 -18.76 29.26 -30.70
CA GLY A 5 -18.52 28.24 -29.69
C GLY A 5 -17.47 27.25 -30.19
N THR A 6 -16.30 27.25 -29.55
CA THR A 6 -15.33 26.17 -29.67
C THR A 6 -15.89 24.96 -28.92
N GLU A 7 -16.36 23.97 -29.67
CA GLU A 7 -16.81 22.69 -29.16
C GLU A 7 -15.60 21.92 -28.58
N VAL A 8 -15.48 21.93 -27.26
CA VAL A 8 -14.57 21.03 -26.53
C VAL A 8 -15.12 19.61 -26.67
N SER A 9 -14.42 18.79 -27.47
CA SER A 9 -14.70 17.35 -27.58
C SER A 9 -14.66 16.72 -26.18
N PRO A 10 -15.69 15.97 -25.76
CA PRO A 10 -15.66 15.28 -24.49
C PRO A 10 -14.55 14.22 -24.55
N GLY A 11 -13.53 14.39 -23.70
CA GLY A 11 -12.42 13.46 -23.57
C GLY A 11 -12.96 12.04 -23.43
N GLY A 12 -12.45 11.15 -24.29
CA GLY A 12 -12.86 9.75 -24.31
C GLY A 12 -12.75 9.14 -22.92
N ILE A 13 -13.76 8.36 -22.55
CA ILE A 13 -13.73 7.53 -21.34
C ILE A 13 -12.60 6.52 -21.54
N VAL A 14 -11.42 6.83 -21.01
CA VAL A 14 -10.37 5.81 -20.81
C VAL A 14 -10.94 4.82 -19.80
N PRO A 15 -11.05 3.52 -20.14
CA PRO A 15 -11.55 2.54 -19.20
C PRO A 15 -10.61 2.52 -17.99
N ARG A 16 -11.16 2.76 -16.80
CA ARG A 16 -10.40 2.61 -15.56
C ARG A 16 -10.11 1.13 -15.38
N VAL A 17 -8.85 0.74 -15.56
CA VAL A 17 -8.40 -0.58 -15.11
C VAL A 17 -8.37 -0.49 -13.60
N GLU A 18 -9.31 -1.15 -12.92
CA GLU A 18 -9.23 -1.31 -11.47
C GLU A 18 -7.97 -2.11 -11.15
N HIS A 19 -6.98 -1.50 -10.50
CA HIS A 19 -5.84 -2.22 -10.01
C HIS A 19 -6.26 -2.97 -8.74
N VAL A 20 -6.44 -4.28 -8.83
CA VAL A 20 -6.73 -5.13 -7.66
C VAL A 20 -5.43 -5.77 -7.20
N GLN A 21 -5.06 -5.53 -5.94
CA GLN A 21 -3.91 -6.20 -5.34
C GLN A 21 -4.28 -7.64 -5.01
N ALA A 22 -3.53 -8.61 -5.55
CA ALA A 22 -3.77 -10.01 -5.27
C ALA A 22 -3.48 -10.32 -3.80
N MET A 23 -4.51 -10.83 -3.10
CA MET A 23 -4.45 -11.29 -1.72
C MET A 23 -4.39 -12.81 -1.67
N ILE A 24 -3.59 -13.35 -0.77
CA ILE A 24 -3.54 -14.79 -0.48
C ILE A 24 -3.97 -15.03 0.96
N ARG A 25 -4.68 -16.13 1.18
CA ARG A 25 -5.03 -16.59 2.53
C ARG A 25 -3.88 -17.38 3.13
N ILE A 26 -3.37 -16.92 4.26
CA ILE A 26 -2.37 -17.60 5.07
C ILE A 26 -3.10 -18.35 6.18
N ALA A 27 -2.84 -19.65 6.28
CA ALA A 27 -3.41 -20.48 7.33
C ALA A 27 -2.84 -20.09 8.70
N GLY A 28 -3.72 -20.04 9.69
CA GLY A 28 -3.34 -19.84 11.08
C GLY A 28 -2.54 -21.01 11.63
N GLY A 29 -1.81 -20.78 12.72
CA GLY A 29 -0.94 -21.77 13.33
C GLY A 29 -0.10 -21.17 14.45
N THR A 30 0.68 -22.03 15.09
CA THR A 30 1.73 -21.61 16.02
C THR A 30 3.06 -21.56 15.29
N TYR A 31 3.76 -20.42 15.36
CA TYR A 31 5.05 -20.22 14.72
C TYR A 31 6.11 -19.81 15.75
N ARG A 32 7.38 -20.11 15.49
CA ARG A 32 8.49 -19.59 16.29
C ARG A 32 8.91 -18.24 15.71
N MET A 33 8.63 -17.17 16.42
CA MET A 33 8.90 -15.79 15.99
C MET A 33 10.11 -15.22 16.74
N GLY A 34 10.94 -14.45 16.04
CA GLY A 34 12.17 -13.82 16.55
C GLY A 34 13.40 -14.20 15.72
N ASN A 35 14.50 -13.47 15.93
CA ASN A 35 15.78 -13.75 15.28
C ASN A 35 16.44 -14.99 15.92
N HIS A 36 16.59 -16.06 15.13
CA HIS A 36 17.16 -17.32 15.59
C HIS A 36 18.69 -17.37 15.50
N VAL A 37 19.30 -16.46 14.73
CA VAL A 37 20.75 -16.33 14.59
C VAL A 37 21.31 -15.48 15.73
N GLY A 38 20.56 -14.46 16.16
CA GLY A 38 20.94 -13.58 17.27
C GLY A 38 22.04 -12.58 16.91
N ASP A 39 22.13 -12.20 15.64
CA ASP A 39 23.07 -11.24 15.08
C ASP A 39 22.51 -9.81 14.94
N GLY A 40 21.26 -9.59 15.38
CA GLY A 40 20.62 -8.28 15.41
C GLY A 40 21.13 -7.37 16.53
N TYR A 41 20.73 -6.10 16.50
CA TYR A 41 21.05 -5.16 17.57
C TYR A 41 20.16 -5.39 18.79
N GLU A 42 20.74 -5.32 20.00
CA GLU A 42 19.99 -5.51 21.25
C GLU A 42 18.82 -4.52 21.38
N ALA A 43 19.02 -3.28 20.90
CA ALA A 43 18.01 -2.23 20.93
C ALA A 43 16.76 -2.55 20.08
N ASP A 44 16.87 -3.44 19.09
CA ASP A 44 15.76 -3.82 18.20
C ASP A 44 14.83 -4.87 18.83
N GLY A 45 15.27 -5.54 19.91
CA GLY A 45 14.43 -6.46 20.67
C GLY A 45 13.97 -7.70 19.89
N GLU A 46 14.76 -8.17 18.91
CA GLU A 46 14.38 -9.26 18.02
C GLU A 46 14.40 -10.67 18.67
N THR A 47 14.99 -10.78 19.86
CA THR A 47 15.14 -12.04 20.62
C THR A 47 14.43 -11.90 21.98
N PRO A 48 14.03 -13.00 22.66
CA PRO A 48 14.22 -14.41 22.29
C PRO A 48 13.22 -14.92 21.25
N VAL A 49 13.58 -16.01 20.57
CA VAL A 49 12.63 -16.78 19.77
C VAL A 49 11.56 -17.40 20.67
N HIS A 50 10.29 -17.12 20.40
CA HIS A 50 9.16 -17.58 21.22
C HIS A 50 7.97 -18.06 20.35
N PRO A 51 7.09 -18.94 20.86
CA PRO A 51 5.91 -19.39 20.13
C PRO A 51 4.84 -18.29 20.07
N VAL A 52 4.29 -18.06 18.88
CA VAL A 52 3.19 -17.10 18.63
C VAL A 52 2.06 -17.83 17.91
N GLN A 53 0.84 -17.75 18.47
CA GLN A 53 -0.37 -18.23 17.83
C GLN A 53 -0.96 -17.13 16.95
N VAL A 54 -1.11 -17.39 15.65
CA VAL A 54 -1.69 -16.46 14.69
C VAL A 54 -2.93 -17.09 14.08
N ASN A 55 -4.02 -16.33 14.00
CA ASN A 55 -5.24 -16.77 13.31
C ASN A 55 -5.01 -16.77 11.79
N SER A 56 -5.88 -17.45 11.04
CA SER A 56 -5.81 -17.35 9.57
C SER A 56 -6.13 -15.92 9.13
N PHE A 57 -5.39 -15.39 8.17
CA PHE A 57 -5.54 -14.02 7.68
C PHE A 57 -5.23 -13.94 6.19
N GLU A 58 -5.49 -12.78 5.57
CA GLU A 58 -5.12 -12.51 4.18
C GLU A 58 -3.95 -11.54 4.14
N MET A 59 -3.01 -11.76 3.22
CA MET A 59 -1.88 -10.89 2.97
C MET A 59 -1.74 -10.63 1.48
N SER A 60 -1.35 -9.42 1.11
CA SER A 60 -1.02 -9.12 -0.27
C SER A 60 0.23 -9.87 -0.71
N THR A 61 0.25 -10.29 -1.97
CA THR A 61 1.41 -10.97 -2.57
C THR A 61 2.57 -10.03 -2.89
N GLY A 62 2.34 -8.72 -2.83
CA GLY A 62 3.33 -7.67 -3.04
C GLY A 62 3.02 -6.42 -2.22
N THR A 63 3.95 -5.48 -2.23
CA THR A 63 3.77 -4.15 -1.61
C THR A 63 2.76 -3.31 -2.41
N VAL A 64 2.14 -2.34 -1.75
CA VAL A 64 1.30 -1.35 -2.43
C VAL A 64 2.13 -0.62 -3.49
N THR A 65 1.62 -0.57 -4.72
CA THR A 65 2.30 0.06 -5.85
C THR A 65 1.90 1.53 -5.99
N ASN A 66 2.69 2.30 -6.75
CA ASN A 66 2.35 3.69 -7.08
C ASN A 66 0.99 3.81 -7.80
N ALA A 67 0.62 2.83 -8.62
CA ALA A 67 -0.67 2.83 -9.31
C ALA A 67 -1.84 2.69 -8.31
N LEU A 68 -1.74 1.71 -7.39
CA LEU A 68 -2.74 1.49 -6.34
C LEU A 68 -2.86 2.70 -5.40
N PHE A 69 -1.73 3.25 -4.96
CA PHE A 69 -1.72 4.42 -4.09
C PHE A 69 -2.25 5.66 -4.81
N GLY A 70 -1.92 5.84 -6.10
CA GLY A 70 -2.45 6.92 -6.93
C GLY A 70 -3.97 6.87 -7.10
N GLU A 71 -4.55 5.68 -7.29
CA GLU A 71 -6.01 5.49 -7.31
C GLU A 71 -6.66 5.88 -5.97
N PHE A 72 -6.05 5.48 -4.86
CA PHE A 72 -6.49 5.86 -3.53
C PHE A 72 -6.47 7.39 -3.33
N VAL A 73 -5.37 8.06 -3.70
CA VAL A 73 -5.27 9.53 -3.62
C VAL A 73 -6.32 10.20 -4.50
N ALA A 74 -6.50 9.75 -5.75
CA ALA A 74 -7.49 10.31 -6.65
C ALA A 74 -8.93 10.15 -6.14
N ALA A 75 -9.23 9.02 -5.47
CA ALA A 75 -10.56 8.74 -4.94
C ALA A 75 -10.87 9.50 -3.64
N THR A 76 -9.86 9.84 -2.84
CA THR A 76 -10.05 10.36 -1.47
C THR A 76 -9.54 11.79 -1.26
N GLY A 77 -8.68 12.29 -2.16
CA GLY A 77 -7.96 13.54 -1.96
C GLY A 77 -6.91 13.49 -0.85
N TYR A 78 -6.40 12.29 -0.51
CA TYR A 78 -5.46 12.13 0.60
C TYR A 78 -4.14 12.90 0.38
N CYS A 79 -3.73 13.66 1.39
CA CYS A 79 -2.44 14.37 1.44
C CYS A 79 -1.53 13.70 2.46
N THR A 80 -0.37 13.22 2.00
CA THR A 80 0.59 12.47 2.81
C THR A 80 1.26 13.35 3.86
N GLU A 81 1.93 12.75 4.85
CA GLU A 81 2.75 13.51 5.81
C GLU A 81 3.90 14.27 5.14
N ALA A 82 4.56 13.65 4.16
CA ALA A 82 5.64 14.32 3.42
C ALA A 82 5.17 15.60 2.74
N GLU A 83 3.98 15.61 2.15
CA GLU A 83 3.37 16.81 1.56
C GLU A 83 2.96 17.84 2.61
N ARG A 84 2.35 17.40 3.72
CA ARG A 84 1.92 18.29 4.81
C ARG A 84 3.10 18.98 5.50
N TYR A 85 4.20 18.27 5.71
CA TYR A 85 5.44 18.82 6.25
C TYR A 85 6.28 19.54 5.19
N GLY A 86 6.05 19.25 3.91
CA GLY A 86 6.77 19.83 2.78
C GLY A 86 8.16 19.23 2.54
N TRP A 87 8.46 18.06 3.12
CA TRP A 87 9.75 17.38 2.95
C TRP A 87 9.67 15.87 3.20
N SER A 88 10.63 15.15 2.65
CA SER A 88 10.95 13.74 2.95
C SER A 88 12.45 13.52 2.73
N PHE A 89 13.00 12.41 3.23
CA PHE A 89 14.34 11.98 2.84
C PHE A 89 14.37 11.60 1.35
N VAL A 90 15.47 11.95 0.67
CA VAL A 90 15.79 11.60 -0.73
C VAL A 90 17.23 11.12 -0.85
#